data_AF-A0AAD9UZW1-F1
#
_entry.id   AF-A0AAD9UZW1-F1
#
_cell.length_a   1.000
_cell.length_b   1.000
_cell.length_c   1.000
_cell.angle_alpha   90.00
_cell.angle_beta   90.00
_cell.angle_gamma   90.00
#
_symmetry.space_group_name_H-M   'P 1'
#
loop_
_entity.id
_entity.type
_entity.pdbx_description
1 polymer ?
#
loop_
_entity_poly.entity_id
_entity_poly.type
_entity_poly.pdbx_seq_one_letter_code
_entity_poly.pdbx_strand_id
1 'polypeptide(L)'
;MKGAVEFLRHLELLYKAFSIHLKHQKAQKLSLDEAISKLETLDNFSKETVENVMSTFEKPCKPSGIMGTVSSQTLSFVRMILEGLRALEQLLKELSPNYKIDLYTCLSIQVENLHAMGHFEGQFPTLLQYAQNLAKYRV
;
A
#
# COMPACT_ATOMS: atom_id res chain seq x y z
N MET A 1 -9.73 -23.90 -4.05
CA MET A 1 -9.67 -22.88 -2.97
C MET A 1 -8.26 -22.63 -2.40
N LYS A 2 -7.32 -23.57 -2.39
CA LYS A 2 -5.97 -23.37 -1.80
C LYS A 2 -5.19 -22.17 -2.36
N GLY A 3 -5.15 -21.99 -3.69
CA GLY A 3 -4.41 -20.88 -4.32
C GLY A 3 -4.94 -19.48 -3.98
N ALA A 4 -6.26 -19.31 -3.88
CA ALA A 4 -6.87 -18.03 -3.51
C ALA A 4 -6.57 -17.65 -2.06
N VAL A 5 -6.61 -18.62 -1.14
CA VAL A 5 -6.25 -18.41 0.27
C VAL A 5 -4.77 -18.00 0.39
N GLU A 6 -3.89 -18.66 -0.36
CA GLU A 6 -2.47 -18.36 -0.36
C GLU A 6 -2.18 -16.96 -0.91
N PHE A 7 -2.88 -16.56 -1.98
CA PHE A 7 -2.78 -15.21 -2.53
C PHE A 7 -3.24 -14.15 -1.52
N LEU A 8 -4.39 -14.35 -0.87
CA LEU A 8 -4.89 -13.41 0.14
C LEU A 8 -3.95 -13.29 1.34
N ARG A 9 -3.30 -14.39 1.74
CA ARG A 9 -2.28 -14.39 2.81
C ARG A 9 -1.06 -13.53 2.46
N HIS A 10 -0.61 -13.59 1.21
CA HIS A 10 0.48 -12.73 0.74
C HIS A 10 0.02 -11.27 0.59
N LEU A 11 -1.20 -11.04 0.08
CA LEU A 11 -1.75 -9.68 -0.03
C LEU A 11 -1.88 -9.01 1.34
N GLU A 12 -2.18 -9.77 2.40
CA GLU A 12 -2.19 -9.28 3.78
C GLU A 12 -0.84 -8.64 4.20
N LEU A 13 0.29 -9.07 3.61
CA LEU A 13 1.61 -8.49 3.89
C LEU A 13 1.69 -7.01 3.49
N LEU A 14 0.99 -6.60 2.43
CA LEU A 14 0.87 -5.20 2.03
C LEU A 14 0.17 -4.38 3.12
N TYR A 15 -0.98 -4.85 3.61
CA TYR A 15 -1.71 -4.18 4.69
C TYR A 15 -0.89 -4.11 5.98
N LYS A 16 -0.23 -5.22 6.33
CA LYS A 16 0.67 -5.29 7.48
C LYS A 16 1.82 -4.29 7.34
N ALA A 17 2.48 -4.19 6.19
CA ALA A 17 3.60 -3.27 5.97
C ALA A 17 3.28 -1.81 6.36
N PHE A 18 2.03 -1.38 6.14
CA PHE A 18 1.56 -0.03 6.49
C PHE A 18 0.76 0.03 7.80
N SER A 19 0.84 -1.00 8.63
CA SER A 19 0.14 -1.11 9.92
C SER A 19 -1.39 -0.96 9.81
N ILE A 20 -1.97 -1.30 8.65
CA ILE A 20 -3.42 -1.31 8.45
C ILE A 20 -4.00 -2.50 9.21
N HIS A 21 -5.00 -2.24 10.05
CA HIS A 21 -5.57 -3.22 10.97
C HIS A 21 -7.09 -3.05 11.07
N LEU A 22 -7.76 -4.06 11.59
CA LEU A 22 -9.20 -4.01 11.83
C LEU A 22 -9.54 -3.04 12.97
N LYS A 23 -10.74 -2.45 12.89
CA LYS A 23 -11.24 -1.54 13.93
C LYS A 23 -11.18 -2.21 15.31
N HIS A 24 -10.72 -1.47 16.31
CA HIS A 24 -10.51 -1.91 17.70
C HIS A 24 -9.35 -2.87 17.95
N GLN A 25 -8.54 -3.20 16.94
CA GLN A 25 -7.26 -3.87 17.16
C GLN A 25 -6.17 -2.84 17.38
N LYS A 26 -5.14 -3.22 18.14
CA LYS A 26 -3.96 -2.36 18.30
C LYS A 26 -3.09 -2.50 17.05
N ALA A 27 -2.82 -1.39 16.36
CA ALA A 27 -1.87 -1.37 15.26
C ALA A 27 -0.49 -1.84 15.75
N GLN A 28 0.05 -2.89 15.15
CA GLN A 28 1.48 -3.18 15.31
C GLN A 28 2.23 -2.20 14.43
N LYS A 29 2.97 -1.25 15.06
CA LYS A 29 3.88 -0.39 14.32
C LYS A 29 5.06 -1.23 13.84
N LEU A 30 5.30 -1.22 12.54
CA LEU A 30 6.45 -1.84 11.92
C LEU A 30 7.50 -0.79 11.60
N SER A 31 8.76 -1.19 11.72
CA SER A 31 9.88 -0.42 11.20
C SER A 31 9.87 -0.43 9.66
N LEU A 32 10.61 0.52 9.08
CA LEU A 32 10.79 0.62 7.63
C LEU A 32 11.40 -0.68 7.05
N ASP A 33 12.41 -1.23 7.70
CA ASP A 33 13.08 -2.48 7.29
C ASP A 33 12.11 -3.67 7.31
N GLU A 34 11.28 -3.79 8.34
CA GLU A 34 10.27 -4.86 8.43
C GLU A 34 9.20 -4.71 7.34
N ALA A 35 8.81 -3.48 6.99
CA ALA A 35 7.87 -3.22 5.92
C ALA A 35 8.46 -3.55 4.55
N ILE A 36 9.72 -3.20 4.30
CA ILE A 36 10.47 -3.59 3.09
C ILE A 36 10.50 -5.11 2.97
N SER A 37 10.89 -5.83 4.03
CA SER A 37 10.93 -7.30 4.03
C SER A 37 9.58 -7.96 3.70
N LYS A 38 8.48 -7.40 4.22
CA LYS A 38 7.12 -7.87 3.89
C LYS A 38 6.77 -7.65 2.42
N LEU A 39 7.11 -6.49 1.86
CA LEU A 39 6.86 -6.18 0.46
C LEU A 39 7.76 -6.99 -0.49
N GLU A 40 9.00 -7.30 -0.10
CA GLU A 40 9.86 -8.22 -0.84
C GLU A 40 9.26 -9.61 -0.92
N THR A 41 8.72 -10.11 0.20
CA THR A 41 8.03 -11.40 0.25
C THR A 41 6.82 -11.42 -0.70
N LEU A 42 6.01 -10.35 -0.70
CA LEU A 42 4.87 -10.22 -1.60
C LEU A 42 5.29 -10.10 -3.07
N ASP A 43 6.31 -9.28 -3.38
CA ASP A 43 6.83 -9.08 -4.73
C ASP A 43 7.37 -10.39 -5.31
N ASN A 44 8.17 -11.13 -4.55
CA ASN A 44 8.71 -12.43 -4.95
C ASN A 44 7.60 -13.46 -5.19
N PHE A 45 6.65 -13.59 -4.26
CA PHE A 45 5.50 -14.49 -4.43
C PHE A 45 4.69 -14.14 -5.69
N SER A 46 4.49 -12.85 -5.96
CA SER A 46 3.70 -12.41 -7.11
C SER A 46 4.42 -12.68 -8.43
N LYS A 47 5.75 -12.50 -8.47
CA LYS A 47 6.59 -12.87 -9.63
C LYS A 47 6.59 -14.36 -9.88
N GLU A 48 6.84 -15.17 -8.86
CA GLU A 48 6.81 -16.63 -8.96
C GLU A 48 5.46 -17.15 -9.42
N THR A 49 4.36 -16.60 -8.88
CA THR A 49 3.00 -16.98 -9.31
C THR A 49 2.78 -16.69 -10.79
N VAL A 50 3.24 -15.53 -11.26
CA VAL A 50 3.12 -15.16 -12.67
C VAL A 50 4.01 -16.04 -13.54
N GLU A 51 5.27 -16.25 -13.18
CA GLU A 51 6.19 -17.13 -13.93
C GLU A 51 5.65 -18.56 -14.03
N ASN A 52 5.15 -19.11 -12.93
CA ASN A 52 4.55 -20.44 -12.90
C ASN A 52 3.37 -20.55 -13.87
N VAL A 53 2.42 -19.61 -13.80
CA VAL A 53 1.26 -19.63 -14.72
C VAL A 53 1.70 -19.40 -16.16
N MET A 54 2.63 -18.47 -16.41
CA MET A 54 3.09 -18.13 -17.75
C MET A 54 3.87 -19.27 -18.40
N SER A 55 4.62 -20.06 -17.62
CA SER A 55 5.32 -21.26 -18.10
C SER A 55 4.38 -22.36 -18.62
N THR A 56 3.10 -22.33 -18.25
CA THR A 56 2.09 -23.28 -18.78
C THR A 56 1.59 -22.92 -20.17
N PHE A 57 1.90 -21.71 -20.66
CA PHE A 57 1.50 -21.25 -21.99
C PHE A 57 2.66 -21.38 -22.98
N GLU A 58 2.38 -21.95 -24.16
CA GLU A 58 3.38 -22.15 -25.22
C GLU A 58 3.89 -20.84 -25.86
N LYS A 59 3.20 -19.71 -25.62
CA LYS A 59 3.55 -18.40 -26.18
C LYS A 59 3.67 -17.35 -25.07
N PRO A 60 4.63 -16.41 -25.19
CA PRO A 60 4.71 -15.26 -24.29
C PRO A 60 3.41 -14.46 -24.37
N CYS A 61 2.70 -14.38 -23.25
CA CYS A 61 1.51 -13.53 -23.09
C CYS A 61 1.83 -12.39 -22.11
N LYS A 62 0.89 -11.47 -21.88
CA LYS A 62 0.94 -10.57 -20.72
C LYS A 62 0.06 -11.16 -19.62
N PRO A 63 0.48 -11.15 -18.35
CA PRO A 63 -0.36 -11.60 -17.26
C PRO A 63 -1.58 -10.66 -17.14
N SER A 64 -2.75 -11.20 -17.47
CA SER A 64 -4.04 -10.54 -17.29
C SER A 64 -4.76 -11.20 -16.12
N GLY A 65 -5.34 -10.39 -15.23
CA GLY A 65 -6.03 -10.88 -14.03
C GLY A 65 -7.07 -11.97 -14.30
N ILE A 66 -7.65 -11.94 -15.50
CA ILE A 66 -8.69 -12.86 -15.99
C ILE A 66 -8.15 -14.27 -16.26
N MET A 67 -6.85 -14.41 -16.59
CA MET A 67 -6.22 -15.72 -16.85
C MET A 67 -5.79 -16.45 -15.56
N GLY A 68 -6.33 -16.05 -14.39
CA GLY A 68 -5.93 -16.61 -13.10
C GLY A 68 -4.54 -16.16 -12.62
N THR A 69 -4.01 -15.10 -13.23
CA THR A 69 -2.72 -14.46 -12.84
C THR A 69 -2.96 -13.19 -12.04
N VAL A 70 -1.93 -12.71 -11.35
CA VAL A 70 -1.92 -11.33 -10.82
C VAL A 70 -1.76 -10.38 -12.00
N SER A 71 -2.59 -9.34 -12.08
CA SER A 71 -2.51 -8.39 -13.20
C SER A 71 -1.13 -7.72 -13.25
N SER A 72 -0.61 -7.45 -14.45
CA SER A 72 0.64 -6.70 -14.62
C SER A 72 0.64 -5.35 -13.90
N GLN A 73 -0.53 -4.72 -13.77
CA GLN A 73 -0.69 -3.46 -13.06
C GLN A 73 -0.49 -3.63 -11.55
N THR A 74 -1.04 -4.70 -10.96
CA THR A 74 -0.82 -5.02 -9.54
C THR A 74 0.65 -5.31 -9.25
N LEU A 75 1.34 -6.06 -10.11
CA LEU A 75 2.79 -6.30 -9.99
C LEU A 75 3.58 -4.99 -10.01
N SER A 76 3.25 -4.12 -10.97
CA SER A 76 3.89 -2.80 -11.09
C SER A 76 3.69 -1.96 -9.84
N PHE A 77 2.51 -2.00 -9.22
CA PHE A 77 2.23 -1.24 -8.00
C PHE A 77 3.00 -1.77 -6.79
N VAL A 78 3.02 -3.09 -6.56
CA VAL A 78 3.80 -3.68 -5.45
C VAL A 78 5.26 -3.30 -5.57
N ARG A 79 5.82 -3.42 -6.78
CA ARG A 79 7.20 -3.05 -7.07
C ARG A 79 7.47 -1.56 -6.85
N MET A 80 6.60 -0.68 -7.33
CA MET A 80 6.73 0.76 -7.16
C MET A 80 6.75 1.15 -5.68
N ILE A 81 5.89 0.54 -4.86
CA ILE A 81 5.86 0.78 -3.41
C ILE A 81 7.16 0.30 -2.75
N LEU A 82 7.63 -0.91 -3.09
CA LEU A 82 8.88 -1.47 -2.57
C LEU A 82 10.09 -0.59 -2.91
N GLU A 83 10.22 -0.18 -4.17
CA GLU A 83 11.29 0.71 -4.62
C GLU A 83 11.21 2.08 -3.92
N GLY A 84 10.01 2.62 -3.73
CA GLY A 84 9.77 3.85 -2.97
C GLY A 84 10.21 3.75 -1.51
N LEU A 85 9.91 2.64 -0.82
CA LEU A 85 10.35 2.43 0.57
C LEU A 85 11.87 2.30 0.69
N ARG A 86 12.53 1.63 -0.27
CA ARG A 86 14.01 1.52 -0.29
C ARG A 86 14.67 2.88 -0.53
N ALA A 87 14.13 3.67 -1.46
CA ALA A 87 14.62 5.03 -1.69
C ALA A 87 14.45 5.91 -0.45
N LEU A 88 13.30 5.80 0.23
CA LEU A 88 13.03 6.47 1.49
C LEU A 88 14.01 6.04 2.60
N GLU A 89 14.28 4.74 2.72
CA GLU A 89 15.25 4.20 3.68
C GLU A 89 16.64 4.78 3.45
N GLN A 90 17.10 4.82 2.20
CA GLN A 90 18.38 5.41 1.85
C GLN A 90 18.43 6.90 2.21
N LEU A 91 17.41 7.67 1.86
CA LEU A 91 17.33 9.10 2.18
C LEU A 91 17.33 9.36 3.70
N LEU A 92 16.61 8.56 4.47
CA LEU A 92 16.59 8.68 5.93
C LEU A 92 17.94 8.33 6.55
N LYS A 93 18.62 7.29 6.05
CA LYS A 93 19.98 6.95 6.49
C LYS A 93 20.98 8.08 6.19
N GLU A 94 20.83 8.77 5.07
CA GLU A 94 21.72 9.88 4.68
C GLU A 94 21.43 11.17 5.48
N LEU A 95 20.16 11.54 5.65
CA LEU A 95 19.77 12.83 6.20
C LEU A 95 19.51 12.82 7.72
N SER A 96 19.01 11.71 8.26
CA SER A 96 18.59 11.60 9.67
C SER A 96 18.61 10.15 10.14
N PRO A 97 19.80 9.56 10.38
CA PRO A 97 19.95 8.11 10.66
C PRO A 97 19.15 7.60 11.86
N ASN A 98 18.87 8.48 12.83
CA ASN A 98 18.13 8.15 14.05
C ASN A 98 16.61 8.38 13.93
N TYR A 99 16.15 8.96 12.82
CA TYR A 99 14.73 9.22 12.62
C TYR A 99 13.98 7.94 12.30
N LYS A 100 12.88 7.70 13.01
CA LYS A 100 12.00 6.56 12.78
C LYS A 100 10.70 7.07 12.18
N ILE A 101 10.52 6.82 10.89
CA ILE A 101 9.30 7.18 10.20
C ILE A 101 8.13 6.31 10.66
N ASP A 102 6.96 6.94 10.85
CA ASP A 102 5.70 6.23 10.97
C ASP A 102 5.14 6.00 9.55
N LEU A 103 5.18 4.76 9.07
CA LEU A 103 4.76 4.40 7.71
C LEU A 103 3.29 4.69 7.43
N TYR A 104 2.46 4.85 8.48
CA TYR A 104 1.08 5.31 8.31
C TYR A 104 1.00 6.70 7.69
N THR A 105 2.05 7.53 7.81
CA THR A 105 2.14 8.85 7.17
C THR A 105 2.36 8.78 5.66
N CYS A 106 2.80 7.63 5.13
CA CYS A 106 2.92 7.39 3.69
C CYS A 106 1.56 7.13 3.02
N LEU A 107 0.48 6.96 3.80
CA LEU A 107 -0.86 6.70 3.27
C LEU A 107 -1.63 8.01 3.07
N SER A 108 -2.34 8.12 1.93
CA SER A 108 -3.27 9.21 1.66
C SER A 108 -4.48 9.25 2.60
N ILE A 109 -4.72 8.19 3.37
CA ILE A 109 -5.88 8.05 4.25
C ILE A 109 -6.03 9.21 5.23
N GLN A 110 -4.93 9.82 5.68
CA GLN A 110 -4.99 11.00 6.56
C GLN A 110 -5.58 12.21 5.82
N VAL A 111 -5.16 12.42 4.57
CA VAL A 111 -5.65 13.48 3.69
C VAL A 111 -7.10 13.20 3.27
N GLU A 112 -7.42 11.95 2.96
CA GLU A 112 -8.78 11.52 2.60
C GLU A 112 -9.75 11.68 3.77
N ASN A 113 -9.33 11.32 4.98
CA ASN A 113 -10.14 11.55 6.19
C ASN A 113 -10.37 13.04 6.42
N LEU A 114 -9.33 13.87 6.25
CA LEU A 114 -9.45 15.32 6.35
C LEU A 114 -10.38 15.91 5.27
N HIS A 115 -10.25 15.41 4.04
CA HIS A 115 -11.10 15.78 2.93
C HIS A 115 -12.57 15.43 3.19
N ALA A 116 -12.84 14.22 3.72
CA ALA A 116 -14.17 13.79 4.11
C ALA A 116 -14.79 14.71 5.18
N MET A 117 -14.00 15.21 6.14
CA MET A 117 -14.49 16.20 7.11
C MET A 117 -14.85 17.54 6.45
N GLY A 118 -14.10 17.98 5.44
CA GLY A 118 -14.43 19.19 4.66
C GLY A 118 -15.77 19.10 3.93
N HIS A 119 -16.13 17.89 3.47
CA HIS A 119 -17.41 17.57 2.81
C HIS A 119 -18.52 17.12 3.78
N PHE A 120 -18.25 16.97 5.07
CA PHE A 120 -19.22 16.47 6.04
C PHE A 120 -20.43 17.40 6.18
N GLU A 121 -20.22 18.73 6.13
CA GLU A 121 -21.29 19.72 6.25
C GLU A 121 -22.07 19.96 4.95
N GLY A 122 -21.62 19.40 3.82
CA GLY A 122 -22.29 19.54 2.53
C GLY A 122 -21.57 18.78 1.43
N GLN A 123 -22.34 18.06 0.59
CA GLN A 123 -21.79 17.14 -0.42
C GLN A 123 -20.91 17.85 -1.47
N PHE A 124 -21.22 19.11 -1.81
CA PHE A 124 -20.50 19.93 -2.78
C PHE A 124 -20.31 21.36 -2.25
N PRO A 125 -19.41 21.58 -1.29
CA PRO A 125 -19.13 22.91 -0.77
C PRO A 125 -18.46 23.75 -1.85
N THR A 126 -18.75 25.05 -1.87
CA THR A 126 -17.88 26.01 -2.59
C THR A 126 -16.47 25.99 -2.00
N LEU A 127 -15.47 26.46 -2.75
CA LEU A 127 -14.08 26.50 -2.26
C LEU A 127 -13.95 27.26 -0.92
N LEU A 128 -14.70 28.36 -0.75
CA LEU A 128 -14.72 29.12 0.51
C LEU A 128 -15.31 28.30 1.66
N GLN A 129 -16.43 27.60 1.42
CA GLN A 129 -17.06 26.74 2.43
C GLN A 129 -16.17 25.56 2.79
N TYR A 130 -15.52 24.94 1.81
CA TYR A 130 -14.57 23.84 2.05
C TYR A 130 -13.40 24.32 2.92
N ALA A 131 -12.81 25.48 2.61
CA ALA A 131 -11.73 26.06 3.40
C ALA A 131 -12.16 26.40 4.83
N GLN A 132 -13.36 26.98 5.00
CA GLN A 132 -13.95 27.27 6.31
C GLN A 132 -14.21 26.00 7.12
N ASN A 133 -14.74 24.95 6.47
CA ASN A 133 -15.01 23.66 7.11
C ASN A 133 -13.72 23.01 7.59
N LEU A 134 -12.67 22.97 6.75
CA LEU A 134 -11.37 22.45 7.15
C LEU A 134 -10.75 23.23 8.31
N ALA A 135 -10.92 24.55 8.34
CA ALA A 135 -10.38 25.39 9.42
C ALA A 135 -10.96 25.05 10.80
N LYS A 136 -12.18 24.51 10.86
CA LYS A 136 -12.82 24.05 12.11
C LYS A 136 -12.13 22.82 12.73
N TYR A 137 -11.42 22.03 11.92
CA TYR A 137 -10.79 20.78 12.33
C TYR A 137 -9.25 20.87 12.45
N ARG A 138 -8.69 22.09 12.47
CA ARG A 138 -7.28 22.28 12.86
C ARG A 138 -7.13 22.00 14.36
N VAL A 139 -6.39 20.94 14.69
CA VAL A 139 -5.85 20.66 16.03
C VAL A 139 -4.54 21.40 16.20
#